data_AF-A0A225UDD8-F1
#
_entry.id   AF-A0A225UDD8-F1
#
_cell.length_a   1.000
_cell.length_b   1.000
_cell.length_c   1.000
_cell.angle_alpha   90.00
_cell.angle_beta   90.00
_cell.angle_gamma   90.00
#
_symmetry.space_group_name_H-M   'P 1'
#
loop_
_entity.id
_entity.type
_entity.pdbx_description
1 polymer ?
#
loop_
_entity_poly.entity_id
_entity_poly.type
_entity_poly.pdbx_seq_one_letter_code
_entity_poly.pdbx_strand_id
1 'polypeptide(L)'
;MHRLNKTSIDFYLKTRAEQGYNVVLTVVLSAYNGTTRPNFYGDLPFNNSDTTQQNEAYFDLIDWTVEKAASYGILIALVPAWGNWISGAWHGTKESIFNDSTAYQWGHYLGERYPGIPKVLGGDTNCIWVRNTTAAMLSYAANPNVDPATLLGPVEDTTYLWVRMRSGVKDAEKSQGYDPIIIFHPTAGRIARPASTPMAYGHLMFPREEDRVSIDGVQSGHATLDALGGFTPYETYDSTKNYELIAAMRDGFTGPVLDLENHYEGAHDNLDADQPMIWNASQ
;
A
#
# COMPACT_ATOMS: atom_id res chain seq x y z
N MET A 1 9.51 7.31 -7.84
CA MET A 1 10.97 7.36 -7.58
C MET A 1 11.72 6.13 -8.11
N HIS A 2 11.11 4.95 -8.15
CA HIS A 2 11.78 3.75 -8.69
C HIS A 2 12.02 3.77 -10.22
N ARG A 3 11.09 4.28 -11.04
CA ARG A 3 11.19 4.18 -12.52
C ARG A 3 11.71 5.42 -13.24
N LEU A 4 11.53 6.60 -12.66
CA LEU A 4 11.72 7.88 -13.34
C LEU A 4 13.08 8.49 -13.01
N ASN A 5 13.65 9.22 -13.97
CA ASN A 5 14.82 10.08 -13.75
C ASN A 5 14.40 11.47 -13.22
N LYS A 6 15.36 12.28 -12.75
CA LYS A 6 15.11 13.62 -12.20
C LYS A 6 14.32 14.52 -13.14
N THR A 7 14.62 14.53 -14.45
CA THR A 7 13.89 15.34 -15.45
C THR A 7 12.41 14.93 -15.56
N SER A 8 12.13 13.63 -15.57
CA SER A 8 10.75 13.12 -15.65
C SER A 8 9.98 13.35 -14.36
N ILE A 9 10.66 13.25 -13.21
CA ILE A 9 10.08 13.55 -11.89
C ILE A 9 9.74 15.05 -11.80
N ASP A 10 10.65 15.93 -12.20
CA ASP A 10 10.42 17.39 -12.26
C ASP A 10 9.21 17.73 -13.12
N PHE A 11 9.17 17.20 -14.35
CA PHE A 11 8.05 17.40 -15.26
C PHE A 11 6.72 16.91 -14.66
N TYR A 12 6.71 15.71 -14.08
CA TYR A 12 5.52 15.15 -13.43
C TYR A 12 5.03 16.04 -12.28
N LEU A 13 5.91 16.38 -11.33
CA LEU A 13 5.55 17.16 -10.15
C LEU A 13 5.06 18.56 -10.53
N LYS A 14 5.75 19.23 -11.46
CA LYS A 14 5.31 20.53 -11.98
C LYS A 14 3.91 20.44 -12.59
N THR A 15 3.68 19.44 -13.45
CA THR A 15 2.38 19.23 -14.09
C THR A 15 1.28 18.98 -13.06
N ARG A 16 1.54 18.17 -12.03
CA ARG A 16 0.57 17.88 -10.98
C ARG A 16 0.25 19.11 -10.13
N ALA A 17 1.26 19.95 -9.84
CA ALA A 17 1.04 21.21 -9.15
C ALA A 17 0.19 22.18 -9.99
N GLU A 18 0.45 22.29 -11.30
CA GLU A 18 -0.35 23.10 -12.23
C GLU A 18 -1.82 22.62 -12.34
N GLN A 19 -2.05 21.32 -12.09
CA GLN A 19 -3.39 20.72 -12.04
C GLN A 19 -4.06 20.81 -10.66
N GLY A 20 -3.39 21.39 -9.65
CA GLY A 20 -3.94 21.60 -8.31
C GLY A 20 -3.77 20.42 -7.33
N TYR A 21 -3.02 19.38 -7.70
CA TYR A 21 -2.66 18.32 -6.74
C TYR A 21 -1.65 18.87 -5.74
N ASN A 22 -1.87 18.59 -4.45
CA ASN A 22 -1.01 19.00 -3.34
C ASN A 22 -0.46 17.82 -2.52
N VAL A 23 -0.83 16.58 -2.85
CA VAL A 23 -0.28 15.36 -2.26
C VAL A 23 0.04 14.37 -3.37
N VAL A 24 1.20 13.71 -3.29
CA VAL A 24 1.58 12.59 -4.16
C VAL A 24 1.97 11.40 -3.30
N LEU A 25 1.21 10.30 -3.43
CA LEU A 25 1.57 9.00 -2.85
C LEU A 25 2.64 8.33 -3.71
N THR A 26 3.72 7.86 -3.09
CA THR A 26 4.79 7.13 -3.81
C THR A 26 5.38 6.05 -2.93
N VAL A 27 5.85 4.99 -3.58
CA VAL A 27 6.41 3.81 -2.92
C VAL A 27 7.93 3.89 -2.91
N VAL A 28 8.53 3.58 -1.76
CA VAL A 28 9.98 3.37 -1.62
C VAL A 28 10.31 1.98 -2.17
N LEU A 29 9.92 0.89 -1.49
CA LEU A 29 10.12 -0.47 -2.02
C LEU A 29 8.95 -0.91 -2.91
N SER A 30 9.10 -0.73 -4.22
CA SER A 30 8.09 -1.11 -5.22
C SER A 30 7.75 -2.60 -5.19
N ALA A 31 6.48 -2.93 -5.40
CA ALA A 31 6.00 -4.31 -5.53
C ALA A 31 6.67 -5.09 -6.68
N TYR A 32 7.04 -4.37 -7.75
CA TYR A 32 7.57 -4.94 -8.98
C TYR A 32 9.10 -5.03 -8.92
N ASN A 33 9.60 -5.99 -8.14
CA ASN A 33 11.04 -6.27 -7.99
C ASN A 33 11.82 -5.10 -7.38
N GLY A 34 11.23 -4.25 -6.53
CA GLY A 34 11.88 -3.07 -5.98
C GLY A 34 13.18 -3.31 -5.18
N THR A 35 13.45 -4.56 -4.78
CA THR A 35 14.69 -4.96 -4.08
C THR A 35 15.73 -5.61 -4.99
N THR A 36 15.39 -5.91 -6.25
CA THR A 36 16.28 -6.62 -7.20
C THR A 36 16.39 -5.93 -8.56
N ARG A 37 15.46 -5.05 -8.89
CA ARG A 37 15.52 -4.12 -10.02
C ARG A 37 15.99 -2.77 -9.48
N PRO A 38 17.04 -2.16 -10.05
CA PRO A 38 17.49 -0.85 -9.63
C PRO A 38 16.54 0.26 -10.07
N ASN A 39 16.69 1.43 -9.46
CA ASN A 39 16.08 2.66 -9.95
C ASN A 39 16.66 3.05 -11.33
N PHE A 40 16.19 4.16 -11.92
CA PHE A 40 16.68 4.64 -13.21
C PHE A 40 18.21 4.83 -13.27
N TYR A 41 18.85 5.15 -12.14
CA TYR A 41 20.29 5.44 -12.04
C TYR A 41 21.15 4.21 -11.76
N GLY A 42 20.55 3.03 -11.60
CA GLY A 42 21.29 1.78 -11.35
C GLY A 42 21.38 1.40 -9.88
N ASP A 43 20.72 2.13 -8.97
CA ASP A 43 20.81 1.91 -7.53
C ASP A 43 19.68 1.02 -7.01
N LEU A 44 20.03 0.07 -6.14
CA LEU A 44 19.08 -0.71 -5.32
C LEU A 44 18.88 -0.03 -3.96
N PRO A 45 17.74 -0.24 -3.26
CA PRO A 45 17.50 0.36 -1.94
C PRO A 45 18.44 -0.16 -0.84
N PHE A 46 18.98 -1.37 -1.03
CA PHE A 46 19.81 -2.07 -0.08
C PHE A 46 21.10 -2.56 -0.72
N ASN A 47 22.22 -2.40 -0.01
CA ASN A 47 23.48 -3.02 -0.33
C ASN A 47 23.44 -4.50 0.07
N ASN A 48 24.03 -5.37 -0.76
CA ASN A 48 24.14 -6.81 -0.50
C ASN A 48 22.81 -7.54 -0.23
N SER A 49 21.68 -6.97 -0.66
CA SER A 49 20.32 -7.45 -0.33
C SER A 49 20.02 -7.49 1.18
N ASP A 50 20.75 -6.72 1.98
CA ASP A 50 20.56 -6.65 3.43
C ASP A 50 19.72 -5.42 3.80
N THR A 51 18.53 -5.68 4.35
CA THR A 51 17.57 -4.62 4.76
C THR A 51 18.13 -3.65 5.80
N THR A 52 19.24 -3.97 6.48
CA THR A 52 19.90 -3.07 7.43
C THR A 52 21.04 -2.26 6.81
N GLN A 53 21.32 -2.43 5.52
CA GLN A 53 22.38 -1.73 4.79
C GLN A 53 21.75 -0.87 3.69
N GLN A 54 21.16 0.27 4.06
CA GLN A 54 20.57 1.20 3.09
C GLN A 54 21.62 1.75 2.13
N ASN A 55 21.25 1.90 0.87
CA ASN A 55 22.13 2.47 -0.16
C ASN A 55 21.86 3.96 -0.33
N GLU A 56 22.78 4.81 0.11
CA GLU A 56 22.64 6.27 0.05
C GLU A 56 22.38 6.80 -1.36
N ALA A 57 22.99 6.25 -2.42
CA ALA A 57 22.75 6.71 -3.79
C ALA A 57 21.29 6.52 -4.24
N TYR A 58 20.63 5.46 -3.73
CA TYR A 58 19.20 5.25 -3.97
C TYR A 58 18.36 6.31 -3.25
N PHE A 59 18.69 6.62 -2.00
CA PHE A 59 17.97 7.59 -1.18
C PHE A 59 18.24 9.04 -1.58
N ASP A 60 19.40 9.37 -2.17
CA ASP A 60 19.68 10.69 -2.74
C ASP A 60 18.63 11.10 -3.80
N LEU A 61 18.10 10.14 -4.56
CA LEU A 61 17.00 10.41 -5.48
C LEU A 61 15.68 10.69 -4.76
N ILE A 62 15.42 9.99 -3.65
CA ILE A 62 14.22 10.18 -2.84
C ILE A 62 14.27 11.53 -2.13
N ASP A 63 15.40 11.86 -1.50
CA ASP A 63 15.67 13.15 -0.85
C ASP A 63 15.43 14.29 -1.84
N TRP A 64 16.08 14.22 -3.01
CA TRP A 64 15.91 15.20 -4.06
C TRP A 64 14.44 15.29 -4.53
N THR A 65 13.72 14.17 -4.62
CA THR A 65 12.31 14.16 -5.03
C THR A 65 11.42 14.83 -3.99
N VAL A 66 11.64 14.56 -2.71
CA VAL A 66 10.90 15.15 -1.59
C VAL A 66 11.09 16.67 -1.57
N GLU A 67 12.34 17.15 -1.64
CA GLU A 67 12.65 18.57 -1.71
C GLU A 67 12.01 19.23 -2.95
N LYS A 68 12.09 18.54 -4.09
CA LYS A 68 11.54 19.02 -5.34
C LYS A 68 10.03 19.14 -5.31
N ALA A 69 9.33 18.16 -4.75
CA ALA A 69 7.89 18.19 -4.55
C ALA A 69 7.48 19.35 -3.63
N ALA A 70 8.19 19.52 -2.51
CA ALA A 70 7.97 20.63 -1.58
C ALA A 70 8.12 22.00 -2.27
N SER A 71 9.08 22.15 -3.18
CA SER A 71 9.26 23.40 -3.97
C SER A 71 8.06 23.75 -4.86
N TYR A 72 7.22 22.77 -5.19
CA TYR A 72 5.97 22.95 -5.95
C TYR A 72 4.72 22.99 -5.06
N GLY A 73 4.88 22.96 -3.73
CA GLY A 73 3.75 22.88 -2.79
C GLY A 73 3.08 21.50 -2.75
N ILE A 74 3.78 20.45 -3.18
CA ILE A 74 3.32 19.07 -3.13
C ILE A 74 3.93 18.37 -1.90
N LEU A 75 3.08 17.85 -1.03
CA LEU A 75 3.46 16.93 0.03
C LEU A 75 3.63 15.53 -0.56
N ILE A 76 4.78 14.90 -0.33
CA ILE A 76 4.94 13.48 -0.59
C ILE A 76 4.28 12.71 0.56
N ALA A 77 3.52 11.65 0.26
CA ALA A 77 3.14 10.61 1.21
C ALA A 77 3.91 9.34 0.83
N LEU A 78 4.66 8.77 1.78
CA LEU A 78 5.58 7.67 1.51
C LEU A 78 4.97 6.34 1.93
N VAL A 79 4.91 5.39 0.99
CA VAL A 79 4.73 3.97 1.31
C VAL A 79 6.10 3.35 1.56
N PRO A 80 6.45 2.98 2.81
CA PRO A 80 7.78 2.46 3.14
C PRO A 80 8.16 1.20 2.34
N ALA A 81 7.22 0.30 2.16
CA ALA A 81 7.38 -0.89 1.35
C ALA A 81 5.99 -1.37 0.93
N TRP A 82 5.85 -1.81 -0.31
CA TRP A 82 4.59 -2.40 -0.74
C TRP A 82 4.29 -3.70 0.02
N GLY A 83 3.01 -4.01 0.19
CA GLY A 83 2.53 -5.08 1.06
C GLY A 83 3.12 -6.45 0.77
N ASN A 84 3.48 -6.73 -0.48
CA ASN A 84 4.06 -8.01 -0.86
C ASN A 84 5.37 -8.33 -0.12
N TRP A 85 6.17 -7.32 0.21
CA TRP A 85 7.42 -7.50 0.94
C TRP A 85 7.21 -7.90 2.41
N ILE A 86 5.97 -7.79 2.92
CA ILE A 86 5.62 -8.11 4.30
C ILE A 86 4.67 -9.33 4.32
N SER A 87 3.48 -9.22 3.76
CA SER A 87 2.40 -10.23 3.86
C SER A 87 2.28 -11.11 2.61
N GLY A 88 3.12 -10.90 1.59
CA GLY A 88 2.99 -11.53 0.27
C GLY A 88 1.96 -10.86 -0.64
N ALA A 89 0.90 -10.27 -0.06
CA ALA A 89 -0.16 -9.53 -0.75
C ALA A 89 -0.63 -10.24 -2.03
N TRP A 90 -0.90 -9.51 -3.11
CA TRP A 90 -1.28 -10.07 -4.41
C TRP A 90 -0.14 -10.69 -5.22
N HIS A 91 1.11 -10.55 -4.79
CA HIS A 91 2.28 -11.04 -5.53
C HIS A 91 2.77 -12.40 -5.06
N GLY A 92 2.25 -12.91 -3.94
CA GLY A 92 2.61 -14.23 -3.40
C GLY A 92 4.08 -14.36 -3.02
N THR A 93 4.72 -13.26 -2.62
CA THR A 93 6.08 -13.32 -2.06
C THR A 93 6.06 -14.26 -0.85
N LYS A 94 6.91 -15.29 -0.88
CA LYS A 94 6.83 -16.43 0.05
C LYS A 94 7.19 -16.06 1.48
N GLU A 95 8.12 -15.13 1.65
CA GLU A 95 8.64 -14.74 2.96
C GLU A 95 8.68 -13.22 3.05
N SER A 96 8.44 -12.70 4.26
CA SER A 96 8.65 -11.29 4.57
C SER A 96 10.15 -10.98 4.46
N ILE A 97 10.51 -9.85 3.85
CA ILE A 97 11.92 -9.41 3.83
C ILE A 97 12.35 -8.80 5.17
N PHE A 98 11.38 -8.46 6.02
CA PHE A 98 11.60 -7.92 7.35
C PHE A 98 11.27 -8.95 8.42
N ASN A 99 12.00 -8.88 9.53
CA ASN A 99 11.64 -9.50 10.81
C ASN A 99 11.32 -8.42 11.85
N ASP A 100 11.03 -8.81 13.09
CA ASP A 100 10.67 -7.86 14.16
C ASP A 100 11.67 -6.71 14.34
N SER A 101 12.97 -7.03 14.32
CA SER A 101 14.05 -6.05 14.49
C SER A 101 14.23 -5.19 13.25
N THR A 102 14.30 -5.80 12.06
CA THR A 102 14.57 -5.06 10.82
C THR A 102 13.38 -4.24 10.36
N ALA A 103 12.15 -4.63 10.69
CA ALA A 103 10.95 -3.81 10.48
C ALA A 103 11.02 -2.51 11.31
N TYR A 104 11.37 -2.62 12.60
CA TYR A 104 11.58 -1.45 13.45
C TYR A 104 12.70 -0.55 12.92
N GLN A 105 13.86 -1.12 12.59
CA GLN A 105 15.00 -0.36 12.06
C GLN A 105 14.66 0.35 10.75
N TRP A 106 13.92 -0.31 9.86
CA TRP A 106 13.45 0.30 8.61
C TRP A 106 12.51 1.47 8.85
N GLY A 107 11.53 1.29 9.74
CA GLY A 107 10.65 2.38 10.15
C GLY A 107 11.41 3.55 10.77
N HIS A 108 12.36 3.26 11.66
CA HIS A 108 13.21 4.26 12.30
C HIS A 108 14.04 5.04 11.28
N TYR A 109 14.71 4.35 10.35
CA TYR A 109 15.50 4.98 9.30
C TYR A 109 14.67 5.97 8.46
N LEU A 110 13.46 5.57 8.05
CA LEU A 110 12.59 6.46 7.27
C LEU A 110 11.98 7.60 8.11
N GLY A 111 11.63 7.34 9.37
CA GLY A 111 11.15 8.39 10.28
C GLY A 111 12.23 9.41 10.59
N GLU A 112 13.48 8.97 10.72
CA GLU A 112 14.64 9.81 10.98
C GLU A 112 15.00 10.66 9.76
N ARG A 113 15.03 10.04 8.57
CA ARG A 113 15.39 10.72 7.31
C ARG A 113 14.31 11.66 6.79
N TYR A 114 13.03 11.33 7.02
CA TYR A 114 11.89 12.05 6.47
C TYR A 114 10.87 12.47 7.54
N PRO A 115 11.25 13.21 8.59
CA PRO A 115 10.34 13.56 9.68
C PRO A 115 9.17 14.42 9.19
N GLY A 116 7.97 14.22 9.74
CA GLY A 116 6.76 14.97 9.40
C GLY A 116 6.10 14.62 8.07
N ILE A 117 6.76 13.85 7.20
CA ILE A 117 6.14 13.29 5.99
C ILE A 117 5.15 12.17 6.37
N PRO A 118 3.92 12.07 5.84
CA PRO A 118 3.04 10.95 6.12
C PRO A 118 3.62 9.60 5.70
N LYS A 119 3.52 8.59 6.58
CA LYS A 119 3.89 7.21 6.29
C LYS A 119 2.63 6.40 6.08
N VAL A 120 2.48 5.86 4.88
CA VAL A 120 1.36 5.03 4.48
C VAL A 120 1.83 3.58 4.52
N LEU A 121 1.57 2.91 5.64
CA LEU A 121 1.86 1.48 5.82
C LEU A 121 0.90 0.62 4.99
N GLY A 122 1.14 -0.69 4.90
CA GLY A 122 0.37 -1.57 4.02
C GLY A 122 0.88 -1.48 2.59
N GLY A 123 0.02 -1.03 1.66
CA GLY A 123 0.28 -1.01 0.23
C GLY A 123 -0.37 -2.22 -0.42
N ASP A 124 -1.67 -2.04 -0.72
CA ASP A 124 -2.59 -3.04 -1.28
C ASP A 124 -2.49 -4.41 -0.57
N THR A 125 -2.63 -4.38 0.76
CA THR A 125 -2.63 -5.60 1.58
C THR A 125 -3.31 -5.40 2.93
N ASN A 126 -3.73 -6.47 3.59
CA ASN A 126 -4.17 -6.47 4.99
C ASN A 126 -3.09 -7.08 5.91
N CYS A 127 -3.14 -6.76 7.20
CA CYS A 127 -2.22 -7.37 8.17
C CYS A 127 -2.41 -8.89 8.31
N ILE A 128 -3.65 -9.36 8.16
CA ILE A 128 -4.02 -10.77 8.17
C ILE A 128 -4.38 -11.17 6.74
N TRP A 129 -3.61 -12.07 6.13
CA TRP A 129 -3.69 -12.36 4.69
C TRP A 129 -3.37 -13.82 4.35
N VAL A 130 -3.64 -14.23 3.11
CA VAL A 130 -3.26 -15.53 2.55
C VAL A 130 -2.33 -15.32 1.36
N ARG A 131 -1.06 -15.72 1.45
CA ARG A 131 -0.04 -15.43 0.44
C ARG A 131 -0.37 -15.94 -0.96
N ASN A 132 -1.02 -17.09 -1.07
CA ASN A 132 -1.33 -17.70 -2.37
C ASN A 132 -2.68 -17.28 -2.95
N THR A 133 -3.32 -16.21 -2.44
CA THR A 133 -4.66 -15.76 -2.89
C THR A 133 -4.77 -15.66 -4.41
N THR A 134 -3.84 -14.95 -5.07
CA THR A 134 -3.82 -14.82 -6.54
C THR A 134 -3.73 -16.18 -7.24
N ALA A 135 -2.86 -17.08 -6.76
CA ALA A 135 -2.72 -18.41 -7.35
C ALA A 135 -3.99 -19.27 -7.13
N ALA A 136 -4.65 -19.13 -5.99
CA ALA A 136 -5.91 -19.79 -5.69
C ALA A 136 -7.05 -19.30 -6.61
N MET A 137 -7.13 -17.99 -6.84
CA MET A 137 -8.10 -17.39 -7.77
C MET A 137 -7.89 -17.89 -9.21
N LEU A 138 -6.65 -17.90 -9.69
CA LEU A 138 -6.32 -18.42 -11.03
C LEU A 138 -6.65 -19.92 -11.16
N SER A 139 -6.34 -20.72 -10.14
CA SER A 139 -6.67 -22.15 -10.10
C SER A 139 -8.18 -22.38 -10.14
N TYR A 140 -8.95 -21.60 -9.37
CA TYR A 140 -10.40 -21.67 -9.37
C TYR A 140 -11.02 -21.26 -10.71
N ALA A 141 -10.53 -20.18 -11.32
CA ALA A 141 -11.00 -19.73 -12.63
C ALA A 141 -10.79 -20.81 -13.71
N ALA A 142 -9.70 -21.57 -13.63
CA ALA A 142 -9.44 -22.70 -14.53
C ALA A 142 -10.31 -23.94 -14.24
N ASN A 143 -10.77 -24.14 -13.00
CA ASN A 143 -11.62 -25.27 -12.61
C ASN A 143 -12.58 -24.90 -11.46
N PRO A 144 -13.77 -24.34 -11.77
CA PRO A 144 -14.68 -23.81 -10.76
C PRO A 144 -15.50 -24.89 -10.02
N ASN A 145 -15.22 -26.18 -10.24
CA ASN A 145 -15.97 -27.31 -9.67
C ASN A 145 -15.44 -27.79 -8.31
N VAL A 146 -14.58 -27.00 -7.66
CA VAL A 146 -14.04 -27.27 -6.31
C VAL A 146 -14.49 -26.19 -5.34
N ASP A 147 -14.50 -26.49 -4.04
CA ASP A 147 -14.68 -25.44 -3.04
C ASP A 147 -13.45 -24.51 -3.06
N PRO A 148 -13.59 -23.24 -3.48
CA PRO A 148 -12.45 -22.32 -3.65
C PRO A 148 -11.67 -22.09 -2.35
N ALA A 149 -12.30 -22.24 -1.19
CA ALA A 149 -11.62 -22.09 0.10
C ALA A 149 -10.52 -23.15 0.31
N THR A 150 -10.63 -24.31 -0.34
CA THR A 150 -9.62 -25.39 -0.26
C THR A 150 -8.35 -25.11 -1.07
N LEU A 151 -8.39 -24.10 -1.95
CA LEU A 151 -7.24 -23.68 -2.75
C LEU A 151 -6.36 -22.66 -2.02
N LEU A 152 -6.90 -22.04 -0.96
CA LEU A 152 -6.17 -21.09 -0.13
C LEU A 152 -5.21 -21.81 0.82
N GLY A 153 -4.03 -21.22 0.97
CA GLY A 153 -3.06 -21.59 1.97
C GLY A 153 -3.47 -21.09 3.37
N PRO A 154 -2.57 -21.19 4.35
CA PRO A 154 -2.86 -20.72 5.70
C PRO A 154 -3.09 -19.20 5.72
N VAL A 155 -4.00 -18.78 6.61
CA VAL A 155 -4.14 -17.37 6.99
C VAL A 155 -2.96 -17.01 7.89
N GLU A 156 -2.19 -16.01 7.51
CA GLU A 156 -1.03 -15.51 8.22
C GLU A 156 -1.32 -14.15 8.85
N ASP A 157 -0.86 -13.95 10.09
CA ASP A 157 -0.92 -12.67 10.78
C ASP A 157 0.46 -12.00 10.77
N THR A 158 0.56 -10.90 10.03
CA THR A 158 1.77 -10.06 9.93
C THR A 158 1.64 -8.73 10.66
N THR A 159 0.59 -8.54 11.48
CA THR A 159 0.31 -7.30 12.22
C THR A 159 1.53 -6.82 12.99
N TYR A 160 2.29 -7.73 13.60
CA TYR A 160 3.47 -7.39 14.38
C TYR A 160 4.52 -6.64 13.53
N LEU A 161 4.80 -7.06 12.29
CA LEU A 161 5.80 -6.38 11.43
C LEU A 161 5.41 -4.93 11.14
N TRP A 162 4.12 -4.69 10.88
CA TRP A 162 3.59 -3.37 10.63
C TRP A 162 3.65 -2.48 11.89
N VAL A 163 3.30 -3.03 13.06
CA VAL A 163 3.40 -2.32 14.35
C VAL A 163 4.86 -2.00 14.70
N ARG A 164 5.80 -2.90 14.43
CA ARG A 164 7.24 -2.64 14.64
C ARG A 164 7.74 -1.53 13.74
N MET A 165 7.39 -1.56 12.45
CA MET A 165 7.73 -0.50 11.51
C MET A 165 7.14 0.85 11.95
N ARG A 166 5.86 0.87 12.33
CA ARG A 166 5.19 2.06 12.88
C ARG A 166 5.90 2.59 14.13
N SER A 167 6.29 1.70 15.05
CA SER A 167 7.00 2.07 16.28
C SER A 167 8.34 2.73 15.96
N GLY A 168 9.11 2.18 15.02
CA GLY A 168 10.36 2.78 14.55
C GLY A 168 10.16 4.20 14.01
N VAL A 169 9.16 4.39 13.13
CA VAL A 169 8.81 5.73 12.60
C VAL A 169 8.48 6.69 13.75
N LYS A 170 7.64 6.24 14.68
CA LYS A 170 7.17 7.06 15.80
C LYS A 170 8.29 7.50 16.73
N ASP A 171 9.19 6.59 17.09
CA ASP A 171 10.29 6.91 17.99
C ASP A 171 11.29 7.86 17.32
N ALA A 172 11.61 7.63 16.04
CA ALA A 172 12.49 8.50 15.27
C ALA A 172 11.91 9.92 15.10
N GLU A 173 10.64 10.04 14.72
CA GLU A 173 10.01 11.34 14.50
C GLU A 173 9.80 12.12 15.80
N LYS A 174 9.42 11.45 16.88
CA LYS A 174 9.29 12.10 18.19
C LYS A 174 10.61 12.64 18.70
N SER A 175 11.72 11.96 18.44
CA SER A 175 13.06 12.45 18.80
C SER A 175 13.40 13.78 18.12
N GLN A 176 12.74 14.10 17.00
CA GLN A 176 12.88 15.34 16.24
C GLN A 176 11.73 16.34 16.49
N GLY A 177 10.82 16.06 17.43
CA GLY A 177 9.72 16.94 17.80
C GLY A 177 8.46 16.83 16.92
N TYR A 178 8.36 15.78 16.09
CA TYR A 178 7.18 15.53 15.25
C TYR A 178 6.25 14.49 15.91
N ASP A 179 4.94 14.64 15.66
CA ASP A 179 3.97 13.57 15.87
C ASP A 179 3.68 12.93 14.50
N PRO A 180 4.00 11.65 14.27
CA PRO A 180 3.93 11.05 12.95
C PRO A 180 2.49 10.93 12.45
N ILE A 181 2.29 11.24 11.17
CA ILE A 181 1.05 10.89 10.47
C ILE A 181 1.20 9.47 9.91
N ILE A 182 0.49 8.52 10.51
CA ILE A 182 0.44 7.13 10.07
C ILE A 182 -0.91 6.85 9.42
N ILE A 183 -0.87 6.32 8.21
CA ILE A 183 -2.04 5.76 7.51
C ILE A 183 -1.74 4.29 7.24
N PHE A 184 -2.77 3.47 7.13
CA PHE A 184 -2.63 2.12 6.58
C PHE A 184 -3.43 2.03 5.29
N HIS A 185 -2.79 1.56 4.23
CA HIS A 185 -3.38 1.32 2.92
C HIS A 185 -3.76 -0.16 2.82
N PRO A 186 -5.02 -0.52 3.13
CA PRO A 186 -5.49 -1.89 3.00
C PRO A 186 -5.58 -2.30 1.53
N THR A 187 -5.95 -3.55 1.27
CA THR A 187 -6.39 -3.98 -0.06
C THR A 187 -7.90 -3.73 -0.26
N ALA A 188 -8.44 -4.00 -1.44
CA ALA A 188 -9.84 -3.77 -1.82
C ALA A 188 -10.84 -4.80 -1.26
N GLY A 189 -10.62 -5.35 -0.06
CA GLY A 189 -11.43 -6.44 0.45
C GLY A 189 -10.77 -7.28 1.52
N ARG A 190 -11.37 -8.43 1.82
CA ARG A 190 -10.97 -9.31 2.92
C ARG A 190 -11.08 -10.79 2.56
N ILE A 191 -10.36 -11.61 3.32
CA ILE A 191 -10.55 -13.07 3.28
C ILE A 191 -11.72 -13.40 4.20
N ALA A 192 -12.82 -13.92 3.64
CA ALA A 192 -13.99 -14.34 4.39
C ALA A 192 -13.95 -15.82 4.75
N ARG A 193 -13.26 -16.63 3.94
CA ARG A 193 -13.08 -18.08 4.12
C ARG A 193 -11.64 -18.49 3.79
N PRO A 194 -11.07 -19.54 4.42
CA PRO A 194 -11.69 -20.40 5.43
C PRO A 194 -11.83 -19.75 6.81
N ALA A 195 -11.12 -18.65 7.08
CA ALA A 195 -11.29 -17.84 8.29
C ALA A 195 -11.57 -16.39 7.90
N SER A 196 -12.50 -15.75 8.61
CA SER A 196 -12.88 -14.38 8.35
C SER A 196 -11.85 -13.41 8.94
N THR A 197 -11.29 -12.55 8.11
CA THR A 197 -10.42 -11.44 8.52
C THR A 197 -11.24 -10.17 8.73
N PRO A 198 -10.68 -9.15 9.41
CA PRO A 198 -11.33 -7.84 9.50
C PRO A 198 -11.66 -7.25 8.13
N MET A 199 -12.62 -6.31 8.11
CA MET A 199 -12.85 -5.47 6.93
C MET A 199 -11.58 -4.69 6.60
N ALA A 200 -11.35 -4.44 5.31
CA ALA A 200 -10.21 -3.69 4.82
C ALA A 200 -10.37 -2.18 5.03
N TYR A 201 -10.35 -1.77 6.30
CA TYR A 201 -10.24 -0.37 6.72
C TYR A 201 -8.96 -0.21 7.52
N GLY A 202 -8.22 0.87 7.28
CA GLY A 202 -6.91 1.11 7.88
C GLY A 202 -6.92 1.04 9.41
N HIS A 203 -7.95 1.56 10.06
CA HIS A 203 -8.09 1.50 11.53
C HIS A 203 -8.27 0.08 12.06
N LEU A 204 -8.84 -0.84 11.28
CA LEU A 204 -9.00 -2.24 11.67
C LEU A 204 -7.73 -3.07 11.52
N MET A 205 -6.72 -2.53 10.80
CA MET A 205 -5.41 -3.17 10.66
C MET A 205 -4.57 -3.00 11.93
N PHE A 206 -4.85 -1.95 12.73
CA PHE A 206 -4.26 -1.72 14.05
C PHE A 206 -5.34 -1.58 15.12
N PRO A 207 -5.94 -2.69 15.59
CA PRO A 207 -7.10 -2.65 16.48
C PRO A 207 -6.80 -2.15 17.90
N ARG A 208 -5.52 -2.01 18.26
CA ARG A 208 -5.11 -1.47 19.56
C ARG A 208 -5.03 0.05 19.47
N GLU A 209 -5.71 0.73 20.39
CA GLU A 209 -5.79 2.21 20.37
C GLU A 209 -4.41 2.88 20.46
N GLU A 210 -3.43 2.28 21.14
CA GLU A 210 -2.05 2.81 21.17
C GLU A 210 -1.34 2.80 19.80
N ASP A 211 -1.82 1.97 18.88
CA ASP A 211 -1.29 1.74 17.53
C ASP A 211 -2.17 2.33 16.42
N ARG A 212 -3.28 2.98 16.78
CA ARG A 212 -4.22 3.57 15.84
C ARG A 212 -3.55 4.40 14.75
N VAL A 213 -4.16 4.38 13.57
CA VAL A 213 -3.84 5.29 12.47
C VAL A 213 -4.28 6.73 12.78
N SER A 214 -3.61 7.69 12.17
CA SER A 214 -3.95 9.12 12.24
C SER A 214 -5.11 9.47 11.31
N ILE A 215 -5.19 8.79 10.16
CA ILE A 215 -6.25 8.90 9.15
C ILE A 215 -6.67 7.48 8.78
N ASP A 216 -7.96 7.21 8.76
CA ASP A 216 -8.47 5.92 8.30
C ASP A 216 -8.47 5.87 6.77
N GLY A 217 -8.08 4.72 6.23
CA GLY A 217 -7.82 4.52 4.82
C GLY A 217 -8.58 3.32 4.26
N VAL A 218 -9.06 3.44 3.02
CA VAL A 218 -9.63 2.32 2.26
C VAL A 218 -9.08 2.34 0.84
N GLN A 219 -9.09 1.17 0.18
CA GLN A 219 -8.97 1.05 -1.27
C GLN A 219 -10.32 0.55 -1.77
N SER A 220 -11.02 1.35 -2.58
CA SER A 220 -12.33 1.01 -3.11
C SER A 220 -12.30 0.44 -4.53
N GLY A 221 -11.21 0.71 -5.28
CA GLY A 221 -11.03 0.27 -6.66
C GLY A 221 -10.64 -1.22 -6.79
N HIS A 222 -10.64 -1.81 -7.99
CA HIS A 222 -10.93 -1.21 -9.30
C HIS A 222 -12.07 -1.93 -10.03
N ALA A 223 -12.91 -2.64 -9.28
CA ALA A 223 -13.82 -3.61 -9.87
C ALA A 223 -15.27 -3.45 -9.42
N THR A 224 -16.19 -3.64 -10.37
CA THR A 224 -17.58 -3.93 -10.05
C THR A 224 -17.70 -5.35 -9.46
N LEU A 225 -18.79 -5.63 -8.75
CA LEU A 225 -19.01 -6.96 -8.15
C LEU A 225 -19.00 -8.08 -9.19
N ASP A 226 -19.55 -7.84 -10.38
CA ASP A 226 -19.63 -8.84 -11.44
C ASP A 226 -18.24 -9.17 -12.03
N ALA A 227 -17.34 -8.18 -12.12
CA ALA A 227 -16.01 -8.35 -12.72
C ALA A 227 -15.02 -9.16 -11.87
N LEU A 228 -15.33 -9.39 -10.59
CA LEU A 228 -14.48 -10.14 -9.66
C LEU A 228 -14.72 -11.65 -9.71
N GLY A 229 -15.73 -12.07 -10.48
CA GLY A 229 -16.05 -13.47 -10.70
C GLY A 229 -16.54 -14.19 -9.44
N GLY A 230 -16.44 -15.52 -9.44
CA GLY A 230 -17.05 -16.39 -8.43
C GLY A 230 -16.15 -16.80 -7.25
N PHE A 231 -14.99 -16.17 -7.04
CA PHE A 231 -14.07 -16.59 -5.97
C PHE A 231 -14.56 -16.11 -4.59
N THR A 232 -15.59 -16.77 -4.06
CA THR A 232 -16.28 -16.40 -2.82
C THR A 232 -15.44 -16.37 -1.53
N PRO A 233 -14.23 -16.98 -1.41
CA PRO A 233 -13.42 -16.80 -0.22
C PRO A 233 -12.88 -15.38 -0.03
N TYR A 234 -12.80 -14.60 -1.12
CA TYR A 234 -12.44 -13.17 -1.08
C TYR A 234 -13.72 -12.34 -1.21
N GLU A 235 -14.02 -11.54 -0.18
CA GLU A 235 -15.08 -10.54 -0.21
C GLU A 235 -14.45 -9.19 -0.54
N THR A 236 -15.11 -8.45 -1.41
CA THR A 236 -14.59 -7.23 -2.05
C THR A 236 -15.63 -6.14 -2.01
N TYR A 237 -15.24 -4.94 -2.42
CA TYR A 237 -16.15 -3.80 -2.56
C TYR A 237 -16.65 -3.64 -4.00
N ASP A 238 -17.77 -2.91 -4.14
CA ASP A 238 -18.24 -2.37 -5.41
C ASP A 238 -17.60 -0.99 -5.59
N SER A 239 -16.65 -0.87 -6.52
CA SER A 239 -15.93 0.39 -6.74
C SER A 239 -16.83 1.54 -7.24
N THR A 240 -18.03 1.24 -7.74
CA THR A 240 -19.03 2.28 -8.09
C THR A 240 -19.70 2.91 -6.87
N LYS A 241 -19.47 2.33 -5.67
CA LYS A 241 -20.12 2.72 -4.41
C LYS A 241 -19.12 3.03 -3.29
N ASN A 242 -17.96 3.59 -3.64
CA ASN A 242 -16.93 3.93 -2.66
C ASN A 242 -17.44 4.85 -1.51
N TYR A 243 -18.50 5.64 -1.73
CA TYR A 243 -19.15 6.45 -0.70
C TYR A 243 -19.73 5.63 0.46
N GLU A 244 -20.13 4.37 0.24
CA GLU A 244 -20.60 3.46 1.30
C GLU A 244 -19.45 3.12 2.25
N LEU A 245 -18.23 2.94 1.72
CA LEU A 245 -17.03 2.69 2.51
C LEU A 245 -16.63 3.94 3.32
N ILE A 246 -16.72 5.12 2.71
CA ILE A 246 -16.50 6.39 3.43
C ILE A 246 -17.50 6.55 4.58
N ALA A 247 -18.78 6.27 4.34
CA ALA A 247 -19.80 6.35 5.39
C ALA A 247 -19.51 5.35 6.53
N ALA A 248 -19.19 4.10 6.20
CA ALA A 248 -18.86 3.08 7.19
C ALA A 248 -17.61 3.45 8.03
N MET A 249 -16.56 3.98 7.41
CA MET A 249 -15.38 4.47 8.14
C MET A 249 -15.72 5.64 9.06
N ARG A 250 -16.59 6.58 8.64
CA ARG A 250 -17.02 7.70 9.49
C ARG A 250 -17.84 7.26 10.71
N ASP A 251 -18.57 6.16 10.59
CA ASP A 251 -19.32 5.57 11.71
C ASP A 251 -18.39 4.78 12.66
N GLY A 252 -17.32 4.16 12.13
CA GLY A 252 -16.40 3.30 12.89
C GLY A 252 -15.14 3.98 13.43
N PHE A 253 -14.74 5.14 12.92
CA PHE A 253 -13.48 5.80 13.23
C PHE A 253 -13.66 7.27 13.64
N THR A 254 -13.13 7.63 14.80
CA THR A 254 -13.06 9.04 15.24
C THR A 254 -11.81 9.69 14.64
N GLY A 255 -11.97 10.36 13.49
CA GLY A 255 -10.90 11.06 12.80
C GLY A 255 -11.22 11.29 11.31
N PRO A 256 -10.27 11.83 10.53
CA PRO A 256 -10.42 11.94 9.08
C PRO A 256 -10.37 10.55 8.42
N VAL A 257 -11.08 10.42 7.30
CA VAL A 257 -11.14 9.20 6.49
C VAL A 257 -10.78 9.53 5.04
N LEU A 258 -10.17 8.61 4.32
CA LEU A 258 -9.71 8.80 2.95
C LEU A 258 -9.83 7.51 2.13
N ASP A 259 -10.30 7.64 0.90
CA ASP A 259 -10.14 6.61 -0.13
C ASP A 259 -8.78 6.80 -0.82
N LEU A 260 -7.85 5.88 -0.58
CA LEU A 260 -6.45 5.96 -0.98
C LEU A 260 -6.23 5.50 -2.42
N GLU A 261 -7.09 4.60 -2.89
CA GLU A 261 -6.97 3.95 -4.19
C GLU A 261 -8.37 3.60 -4.69
N ASN A 262 -9.06 4.61 -5.20
CA ASN A 262 -10.30 4.46 -5.95
C ASN A 262 -9.99 3.95 -7.38
N HIS A 263 -11.02 3.72 -8.18
CA HIS A 263 -10.85 3.40 -9.58
C HIS A 263 -9.96 4.42 -10.31
N TYR A 264 -9.04 3.91 -11.13
CA TYR A 264 -8.15 4.76 -11.90
C TYR A 264 -8.80 5.21 -13.20
N GLU A 265 -8.72 6.50 -13.49
CA GLU A 265 -9.16 7.07 -14.76
C GLU A 265 -8.49 6.34 -15.94
N GLY A 266 -9.30 5.91 -16.91
CA GLY A 266 -8.82 5.18 -18.09
C GLY A 266 -8.44 3.72 -17.84
N ALA A 267 -8.61 3.19 -16.64
CA ALA A 267 -8.48 1.75 -16.39
C ALA A 267 -9.76 1.00 -16.75
N HIS A 268 -9.58 -0.23 -17.24
CA HIS A 268 -10.67 -1.18 -17.49
C HIS A 268 -11.20 -1.76 -16.17
N ASP A 269 -12.45 -2.25 -16.17
CA ASP A 269 -13.03 -2.90 -15.00
C ASP A 269 -12.15 -4.06 -14.52
N ASN A 270 -11.89 -4.11 -13.21
CA ASN A 270 -10.98 -5.08 -12.58
C ASN A 270 -9.56 -5.12 -13.18
N LEU A 271 -9.12 -4.02 -13.80
CA LEU A 271 -7.84 -3.91 -14.51
C LEU A 271 -7.69 -4.95 -15.65
N ASP A 272 -8.80 -5.51 -16.13
CA ASP A 272 -8.82 -6.51 -17.20
C ASP A 272 -9.04 -5.82 -18.55
N ALA A 273 -8.03 -5.88 -19.42
CA ALA A 273 -8.06 -5.22 -20.74
C ALA A 273 -9.19 -5.70 -21.65
N ASP A 274 -9.77 -6.88 -21.39
CA ASP A 274 -10.90 -7.42 -22.14
C ASP A 274 -12.26 -6.88 -21.62
N GLN A 275 -12.30 -6.24 -20.45
CA GLN A 275 -13.49 -5.60 -19.89
C GLN A 275 -13.68 -4.17 -20.40
N PRO A 276 -14.87 -3.57 -20.32
CA PRO A 276 -15.04 -2.16 -20.68
C PRO A 276 -14.30 -1.22 -19.70
N MET A 277 -13.92 -0.04 -20.19
CA MET A 277 -13.62 1.09 -19.31
C MET A 277 -14.93 1.61 -18.74
N ILE A 278 -15.09 1.56 -17.42
CA ILE A 278 -16.33 1.98 -16.75
C ILE A 278 -16.32 3.46 -16.39
N TRP A 279 -15.13 4.05 -16.18
CA TRP A 279 -14.97 5.46 -15.82
C TRP A 279 -14.13 6.15 -16.89
N ASN A 280 -14.81 6.73 -17.87
CA ASN A 280 -14.14 7.57 -18.86
C ASN A 280 -13.84 8.95 -18.24
N ALA A 281 -12.76 9.58 -18.71
CA ALA A 281 -12.30 10.93 -18.32
C ALA A 281 -13.33 12.06 -18.57
N SER A 282 -14.55 11.74 -18.98
CA SER A 282 -15.41 12.64 -19.77
C SER A 282 -16.91 12.51 -19.51
N GLN A 283 -17.34 12.04 -18.34
CA GLN A 283 -18.74 12.16 -17.90
C GLN A 283 -18.84 12.89 -16.56
#